data_AF-A0A139X9J2-F1
#
_entry.id   AF-A0A139X9J2-F1
#
_cell.length_a   1.000
_cell.length_b   1.000
_cell.length_c   1.000
_cell.angle_alpha   90.00
_cell.angle_beta   90.00
_cell.angle_gamma   90.00
#
_symmetry.space_group_name_H-M   'P 1'
#
loop_
_entity.id
_entity.type
_entity.pdbx_description
1 polymer ?
#
loop_
_entity_poly.entity_id
_entity_poly.type
_entity_poly.pdbx_seq_one_letter_code
_entity_poly.pdbx_strand_id
1 'polypeptide(L)'
;MRFLVRDDEQQWQIADRYINEALQANEPCLINNIVLCEVVWVLRTSYKLSREKLIDTLEKILRANIFVFENREAIEWAIGQMKSGKADFSDYLITRLNQLAGCQETASFDTKLNQLEGIKLL
;
A
#
# COMPACT_ATOMS: atom_id res chain seq x y z
N MET A 1 6.32 6.30 7.19
CA MET A 1 5.92 7.64 6.70
C MET A 1 7.10 8.54 6.40
N ARG A 2 7.82 9.07 7.40
CA ARG A 2 8.86 10.09 7.21
C ARG A 2 9.95 9.73 6.20
N PHE A 3 10.45 8.49 6.24
CA PHE A 3 11.39 7.96 5.25
C PHE A 3 10.91 8.11 3.79
N LEU A 4 9.61 7.93 3.54
CA LEU A 4 9.04 7.90 2.18
C LEU A 4 8.69 9.28 1.63
N VAL A 5 8.35 10.24 2.49
CA VAL A 5 7.79 11.54 2.05
C VAL A 5 8.71 12.74 2.27
N ARG A 6 9.73 12.62 3.15
CA ARG A 6 10.72 13.67 3.44
C ARG A 6 10.10 15.07 3.65
N ASP A 7 9.02 15.16 4.42
CA ASP A 7 8.43 16.47 4.81
C ASP A 7 9.18 17.16 5.95
N ASP A 8 9.73 16.37 6.86
CA ASP A 8 10.54 16.84 7.98
C ASP A 8 11.95 16.31 7.78
N GLU A 9 12.88 17.22 7.48
CA GLU A 9 14.27 16.87 7.17
C GLU A 9 14.96 16.17 8.35
N GLN A 10 14.70 16.60 9.59
CA GLN A 10 15.32 15.99 10.78
C GLN A 10 14.80 14.57 11.00
N GLN A 11 13.48 14.38 10.93
CA GLN A 11 12.87 13.06 11.09
C GLN A 11 13.22 12.14 9.91
N TRP A 12 13.34 12.68 8.70
CA TRP A 12 13.78 11.91 7.54
C TRP A 12 15.21 11.41 7.73
N GLN A 13 16.15 12.25 8.16
CA GLN A 13 17.54 11.82 8.40
C GLN A 13 17.65 10.73 9.47
N ILE A 14 16.82 10.78 10.51
CA ILE A 14 16.76 9.73 11.54
C ILE A 14 16.25 8.42 10.94
N ALA A 15 15.15 8.47 10.17
CA ALA A 15 14.57 7.30 9.56
C ALA A 15 15.47 6.69 8.48
N ASP A 16 16.11 7.53 7.66
CA ASP A 16 17.06 7.11 6.62
C ASP A 16 18.28 6.41 7.24
N ARG A 17 18.84 6.97 8.32
CA ARG A 17 19.92 6.31 9.05
C ARG A 17 19.51 4.94 9.57
N TYR A 18 18.36 4.84 10.22
CA TYR A 18 17.84 3.57 10.76
C TYR A 18 17.69 2.50 9.66
N ILE A 19 17.09 2.87 8.52
CA ILE A 19 16.92 1.94 7.40
C ILE A 19 18.26 1.53 6.78
N ASN A 20 19.21 2.46 6.66
CA ASN A 20 20.55 2.15 6.15
C ASN A 20 21.34 1.24 7.10
N GLU A 21 21.24 1.44 8.42
CA GLU A 21 21.85 0.56 9.42
C GLU A 21 21.25 -0.85 9.35
N ALA A 22 19.93 -0.98 9.26
CA ALA A 22 19.26 -2.27 9.08
C ALA A 22 19.68 -2.95 7.77
N LEU A 23 19.82 -2.19 6.67
CA LEU A 23 20.29 -2.71 5.39
C LEU A 23 21.73 -3.24 5.46
N GLN A 24 22.63 -2.52 6.14
CA GLN A 24 24.01 -2.97 6.35
C GLN A 24 24.08 -4.22 7.23
N ALA A 25 23.19 -4.35 8.21
CA ALA A 25 23.07 -5.51 9.08
C ALA A 25 22.31 -6.69 8.42
N ASN A 26 21.76 -6.50 7.21
CA ASN A 26 20.89 -7.46 6.52
C ASN A 26 19.65 -7.84 7.35
N GLU A 27 19.10 -6.88 8.08
CA GLU A 27 17.91 -7.02 8.92
C GLU A 27 16.66 -6.51 8.17
N PRO A 28 15.74 -7.39 7.75
CA PRO A 28 14.56 -6.97 7.00
C PRO A 28 13.62 -6.13 7.86
N CYS A 29 13.06 -5.08 7.26
CA CYS A 29 12.08 -4.19 7.88
C CYS A 29 10.67 -4.59 7.43
N LEU A 30 9.83 -5.07 8.36
CA LEU A 30 8.44 -5.38 8.07
C LEU A 30 7.60 -4.11 7.90
N ILE A 31 6.85 -4.04 6.80
CA ILE A 31 5.79 -3.05 6.59
C ILE A 31 4.44 -3.77 6.66
N ASN A 32 3.62 -3.37 7.62
CA ASN A 32 2.24 -3.83 7.75
C ASN A 32 1.34 -3.27 6.65
N ASN A 33 0.27 -4.01 6.36
CA ASN A 33 -0.77 -3.60 5.41
C ASN A 33 -1.37 -2.23 5.78
N ILE A 34 -1.66 -2.02 7.07
CA ILE A 34 -2.21 -0.76 7.57
C ILE A 34 -1.25 0.42 7.36
N VAL A 35 0.06 0.20 7.50
CA VAL A 35 1.06 1.24 7.27
C VAL A 35 1.08 1.65 5.80
N LEU A 36 0.94 0.70 4.87
CA LEU A 36 0.82 1.03 3.44
C LEU A 36 -0.47 1.80 3.13
N CYS A 37 -1.60 1.44 3.74
CA CYS A 37 -2.84 2.20 3.60
C CYS A 37 -2.67 3.66 4.04
N GLU A 38 -2.03 3.90 5.18
CA GLU A 38 -1.73 5.25 5.68
C GLU A 38 -0.77 6.00 4.75
N VAL A 39 0.26 5.34 4.21
CA VAL A 39 1.15 5.92 3.19
C VAL A 39 0.34 6.41 2.00
N VAL A 40 -0.54 5.56 1.47
CA VAL A 40 -1.39 5.90 0.33
C VAL A 40 -2.30 7.09 0.66
N TRP A 41 -2.97 7.04 1.82
CA TRP A 41 -3.87 8.10 2.25
C TRP A 41 -3.17 9.45 2.37
N VAL A 42 -1.99 9.51 3.01
CA VAL A 42 -1.22 10.75 3.15
C VAL A 42 -0.70 11.25 1.80
N LEU A 43 -0.15 10.38 0.96
CA LEU A 43 0.35 10.76 -0.36
C LEU A 43 -0.76 11.35 -1.25
N ARG A 44 -1.98 10.84 -1.12
CA ARG A 44 -3.14 11.36 -1.86
C ARG A 44 -3.70 12.65 -1.27
N THR A 45 -3.84 12.72 0.06
CA THR A 45 -4.55 13.83 0.71
C THR A 45 -3.64 15.04 0.95
N SER A 46 -2.45 14.82 1.54
CA SER A 46 -1.51 15.89 1.88
C SER A 46 -0.66 16.30 0.68
N TYR A 47 -0.17 15.34 -0.09
CA TYR A 47 0.75 15.59 -1.20
C TYR A 47 0.07 15.64 -2.57
N LYS A 48 -1.24 15.31 -2.64
CA LYS A 48 -2.06 15.37 -3.87
C LYS A 48 -1.44 14.62 -5.05
N LEU A 49 -0.76 13.50 -4.79
CA LEU A 49 -0.20 12.68 -5.86
C LEU A 49 -1.31 12.18 -6.78
N SER A 50 -1.02 12.17 -8.09
CA SER A 50 -1.89 11.50 -9.06
C SER A 50 -1.89 9.99 -8.80
N ARG A 51 -2.94 9.31 -9.24
CA ARG A 51 -3.07 7.85 -9.13
C ARG A 51 -1.88 7.12 -9.76
N GLU A 52 -1.40 7.59 -10.91
CA GLU A 52 -0.22 7.04 -11.60
C GLU A 52 1.05 7.17 -10.77
N LYS A 53 1.30 8.36 -10.19
CA LYS A 53 2.46 8.58 -9.30
C LYS A 53 2.38 7.73 -8.04
N LEU A 54 1.18 7.53 -7.51
CA LEU A 54 0.96 6.67 -6.35
C LEU A 54 1.29 5.21 -6.67
N ILE A 55 0.83 4.70 -7.82
CA ILE A 55 1.15 3.34 -8.30
C ILE A 55 2.67 3.18 -8.45
N ASP A 56 3.34 4.11 -9.14
CA ASP A 56 4.80 4.09 -9.31
C ASP A 56 5.55 4.11 -7.96
N THR A 57 5.06 4.90 -6.99
CA THR A 57 5.64 4.96 -5.65
C THR A 57 5.49 3.62 -4.91
N LEU A 58 4.31 2.99 -4.96
CA LEU A 58 4.07 1.69 -4.33
C LEU A 58 4.92 0.58 -4.99
N GLU A 59 5.04 0.59 -6.32
CA GLU A 59 5.90 -0.37 -7.03
C GLU A 59 7.39 -0.20 -6.65
N LYS A 60 7.86 1.03 -6.47
CA LYS A 60 9.22 1.30 -5.98
C LYS A 60 9.44 0.78 -4.56
N ILE A 61 8.46 0.96 -3.67
CA ILE A 61 8.50 0.44 -2.30
C ILE A 61 8.59 -1.09 -2.33
N LEU A 62 7.79 -1.78 -3.14
CA LEU A 62 7.80 -3.25 -3.26
C LEU A 62 9.10 -3.85 -3.85
N ARG A 63 9.88 -3.04 -4.56
CA ARG A 63 11.18 -3.43 -5.15
C ARG A 63 12.36 -3.18 -4.21
N ALA A 64 12.16 -2.48 -3.10
CA ALA A 64 13.24 -2.21 -2.15
C ALA A 64 13.57 -3.48 -1.36
N ASN A 65 14.81 -3.95 -1.49
CA ASN A 65 15.28 -5.23 -0.92
C ASN A 65 15.28 -5.28 0.62
N ILE A 66 15.17 -4.13 1.28
CA ILE A 66 15.14 -4.02 2.75
C ILE A 66 13.76 -4.33 3.34
N PHE A 67 12.68 -4.18 2.55
CA PHE A 67 11.33 -4.31 3.07
C PHE A 67 10.76 -5.70 2.86
N VAL A 68 10.19 -6.25 3.92
CA VAL A 68 9.28 -7.39 3.86
C VAL A 68 7.86 -6.91 4.13
N PHE A 69 6.87 -7.60 3.57
CA PHE A 69 5.49 -7.15 3.60
C PHE A 69 4.60 -8.23 4.20
N GLU A 70 3.62 -7.80 5.00
CA GLU A 70 2.66 -8.68 5.68
C GLU A 70 1.95 -9.61 4.69
N ASN A 71 1.51 -9.09 3.53
CA ASN A 71 0.88 -9.88 2.47
C ASN A 71 1.29 -9.35 1.08
N ARG A 72 2.51 -9.68 0.63
CA ARG A 72 3.06 -9.16 -0.64
C ARG A 72 2.16 -9.43 -1.85
N GLU A 73 1.63 -10.65 -1.98
CA GLU A 73 0.73 -11.02 -3.08
C GLU A 73 -0.53 -10.14 -3.11
N ALA A 74 -1.12 -9.87 -1.94
CA ALA A 74 -2.32 -9.05 -1.85
C ALA A 74 -2.05 -7.59 -2.23
N ILE A 75 -0.88 -7.07 -1.85
CA ILE A 75 -0.44 -5.71 -2.19
C ILE A 75 -0.16 -5.58 -3.69
N GLU A 76 0.55 -6.54 -4.28
CA GLU A 76 0.84 -6.57 -5.73
C GLU A 76 -0.46 -6.62 -6.54
N TRP A 77 -1.41 -7.46 -6.12
CA TRP A 77 -2.74 -7.52 -6.74
C TRP A 77 -3.49 -6.19 -6.61
N ALA A 78 -3.49 -5.57 -5.42
CA ALA A 78 -4.17 -4.30 -5.21
C ALA A 78 -3.59 -3.17 -6.09
N ILE A 79 -2.26 -3.11 -6.24
CA ILE A 79 -1.58 -2.18 -7.16
C ILE A 79 -1.99 -2.46 -8.61
N GLY A 80 -2.12 -3.74 -9.00
CA GLY A 80 -2.64 -4.14 -10.30
C GLY A 80 -4.05 -3.61 -10.56
N GLN A 81 -4.97 -3.81 -9.62
CA GLN A 81 -6.36 -3.33 -9.73
C GLN A 81 -6.45 -1.79 -9.74
N MET A 82 -5.50 -1.11 -9.10
CA MET A 82 -5.46 0.35 -9.17
C MET A 82 -5.25 0.87 -10.60
N LYS A 83 -4.55 0.13 -11.47
CA LYS A 83 -4.25 0.60 -12.84
C LYS A 83 -5.50 0.73 -13.71
N SER A 84 -6.52 -0.10 -13.50
CA SER A 84 -7.72 -0.16 -14.35
C SER A 84 -9.00 0.28 -13.63
N GLY A 85 -9.09 0.11 -12.32
CA GLY A 85 -10.30 0.41 -11.57
C GLY A 85 -10.31 1.80 -10.92
N LYS A 86 -11.42 2.14 -10.26
CA LYS A 86 -11.68 3.49 -9.69
C LYS A 86 -11.62 3.55 -8.16
N ALA A 87 -11.67 2.41 -7.47
CA ALA A 87 -11.59 2.33 -6.02
C ALA A 87 -10.18 2.67 -5.49
N ASP A 88 -10.07 2.84 -4.18
CA ASP A 88 -8.81 3.13 -3.49
C ASP A 88 -7.95 1.88 -3.28
N PHE A 89 -6.69 2.07 -2.92
CA PHE A 89 -5.77 0.96 -2.61
C PHE A 89 -6.31 0.05 -1.50
N SER A 90 -6.81 0.64 -0.41
CA SER A 90 -7.35 -0.10 0.73
C SER A 90 -8.54 -0.97 0.34
N ASP A 91 -9.40 -0.48 -0.57
CA ASP A 91 -10.58 -1.22 -1.02
C ASP A 91 -10.18 -2.50 -1.74
N TYR A 92 -9.20 -2.42 -2.64
CA TYR A 92 -8.65 -3.60 -3.32
C TYR A 92 -7.90 -4.51 -2.35
N LEU A 93 -7.09 -3.95 -1.46
CA LEU A 93 -6.33 -4.75 -0.51
C LEU A 93 -7.25 -5.57 0.40
N ILE A 94 -8.29 -4.95 0.96
CA ILE A 94 -9.29 -5.63 1.80
C ILE A 94 -9.99 -6.73 1.00
N THR A 95 -10.40 -6.44 -0.23
CA THR A 95 -11.06 -7.44 -1.09
C THR A 95 -10.17 -8.66 -1.30
N ARG A 96 -8.88 -8.44 -1.61
CA ARG A 96 -7.95 -9.54 -1.84
C ARG A 96 -7.63 -10.33 -0.58
N LEU A 97 -7.48 -9.66 0.56
CA LEU A 97 -7.27 -10.32 1.84
C LEU A 97 -8.47 -11.20 2.22
N ASN A 98 -9.70 -10.73 1.99
CA ASN A 98 -10.90 -11.53 2.21
C ASN A 98 -10.94 -12.75 1.29
N GLN A 99 -10.60 -12.60 0.00
CA GLN A 99 -10.51 -13.72 -0.93
C GLN A 99 -9.46 -14.75 -0.48
N LEU A 100 -8.28 -14.31 -0.05
CA LEU A 100 -7.22 -15.18 0.47
C LEU A 100 -7.62 -15.88 1.77
N ALA A 101 -8.49 -15.26 2.58
CA ALA A 101 -9.07 -15.85 3.78
C ALA A 101 -10.21 -16.85 3.47
N GLY A 102 -10.59 -17.04 2.21
CA GLY A 102 -11.65 -17.96 1.78
C GLY A 102 -13.06 -17.37 1.83
N CYS A 103 -13.21 -16.05 1.98
CA CYS A 103 -14.51 -15.39 1.91
C CYS A 103 -15.05 -15.42 0.47
N GLN A 104 -16.35 -15.74 0.32
CA GLN A 104 -17.02 -15.76 -0.98
C GLN A 104 -17.33 -14.36 -1.50
N GLU A 105 -17.63 -13.42 -0.60
CA GLU A 105 -17.98 -12.05 -0.93
C GLU A 105 -17.44 -11.05 0.10
N THR A 106 -17.14 -9.83 -0.36
CA THR A 106 -16.92 -8.66 0.49
C THR A 106 -18.10 -7.72 0.29
N ALA A 107 -18.88 -7.52 1.35
CA ALA A 107 -20.00 -6.59 1.35
C ALA A 107 -19.50 -5.14 1.47
N SER A 108 -19.98 -4.23 0.62
CA SER A 108 -19.57 -2.82 0.62
C SER A 108 -20.69 -1.90 0.13
N PHE A 109 -20.69 -0.65 0.58
CA PHE A 109 -21.53 0.43 0.04
C PHE A 109 -20.80 1.27 -1.04
N ASP A 110 -19.49 1.04 -1.25
CA ASP A 110 -18.73 1.81 -2.25
C ASP A 110 -19.02 1.30 -3.66
N THR A 111 -19.81 2.09 -4.39
CA THR A 111 -20.17 1.82 -5.79
C THR A 111 -18.98 1.72 -6.73
N LYS A 112 -17.79 2.22 -6.37
CA LYS A 112 -16.55 2.10 -7.18
C LYS A 112 -16.07 0.65 -7.29
N LEU A 113 -16.51 -0.22 -6.40
CA LEU A 113 -16.15 -1.65 -6.36
C LEU A 113 -17.12 -2.54 -7.16
N ASN A 114 -18.17 -1.99 -7.76
CA ASN A 114 -19.23 -2.77 -8.41
C ASN A 114 -18.79 -3.68 -9.57
N GLN A 115 -17.64 -3.40 -10.18
CA GLN A 115 -17.06 -4.19 -11.29
C GLN A 115 -16.07 -5.25 -10.80
N LEU A 116 -15.77 -5.29 -9.51
CA LEU A 116 -14.79 -6.21 -8.95
C LEU A 116 -15.47 -7.52 -8.55
N GLU A 117 -14.89 -8.64 -9.00
CA GLU A 117 -15.39 -9.97 -8.66
C GLU A 117 -15.31 -10.22 -7.15
N GLY A 118 -16.33 -10.87 -6.59
CA GLY A 118 -16.42 -11.14 -5.16
C GLY A 118 -16.87 -9.94 -4.32
N ILE A 119 -17.40 -8.87 -4.94
CA ILE A 119 -18.04 -7.77 -4.22
C ILE A 119 -19.56 -7.92 -4.21
N LYS A 120 -20.16 -7.73 -3.04
CA LYS A 120 -21.59 -7.55 -2.87
C LYS A 120 -21.88 -6.11 -2.51
N LEU A 121 -22.47 -5.37 -3.45
CA LEU A 121 -22.91 -4.00 -3.20
C LEU A 121 -24.19 -4.02 -2.36
N LEU A 122 -24.20 -3.29 -1.25
CA LEU A 122 -25.36 -3.09 -0.37
C LEU A 122 -26.06 -1.75 -0.63
#